data_AF-A0A7R9MHY4-F1
#
_entry.id   AF-A0A7R9MHY4-F1
#
_cell.length_a   1.000
_cell.length_b   1.000
_cell.length_c   1.000
_cell.angle_alpha   90.00
_cell.angle_beta   90.00
_cell.angle_gamma   90.00
#
_symmetry.space_group_name_H-M   'P 1'
#
loop_
_entity.id
_entity.type
_entity.pdbx_description
1 polymer ?
#
loop_
_entity_poly.entity_id
_entity_poly.type
_entity_poly.pdbx_seq_one_letter_code
_entity_poly.pdbx_strand_id
1 'polypeptide(L)'
;MCRYFNADDDLNPIAVKLLAQKVAKMHSKYIPIARNGTQKTLKIVFEDWFDSHRIESYRQGIIRKEIEKQKCETLMEMDFVAEMAWVRKAVVHLKSPEVFSHNDLNRRNIIVRIGDNDHNLDVFIIDFDWSGYMYRGLDIGDYFINWCQTGTDFGANNFPTDPQMYAFIDAYIA
;
A
#
# COMPACT_ATOMS: atom_id res chain seq x y z
N MET A 1 -20.36 -11.57 13.08
CA MET A 1 -19.73 -10.31 13.57
C MET A 1 -18.93 -9.67 12.43
N CYS A 2 -18.96 -8.33 12.30
CA CYS A 2 -18.11 -7.59 11.36
C CYS A 2 -17.09 -6.76 12.14
N ARG A 3 -15.84 -6.73 11.66
CA ARG A 3 -14.76 -5.91 12.24
C ARG A 3 -13.73 -5.57 11.16
N TYR A 4 -12.89 -4.58 11.44
CA TYR A 4 -11.71 -4.33 10.60
C TYR A 4 -10.75 -5.52 10.64
N PHE A 5 -10.05 -5.70 9.53
CA PHE A 5 -8.94 -6.63 9.39
C PHE A 5 -7.82 -6.21 10.35
N ASN A 6 -7.14 -7.18 10.96
CA ASN A 6 -6.08 -6.93 11.94
C ASN A 6 -4.89 -7.87 11.71
N ALA A 7 -3.88 -7.77 12.58
CA ALA A 7 -2.65 -8.56 12.46
C ALA A 7 -2.87 -10.09 12.58
N ASP A 8 -3.89 -10.55 13.29
CA ASP A 8 -4.20 -11.98 13.39
C ASP A 8 -4.74 -12.53 12.06
N ASP A 9 -5.47 -11.70 11.31
CA ASP A 9 -6.01 -12.08 10.00
C ASP A 9 -4.91 -12.22 8.94
N ASP A 10 -3.80 -11.48 9.07
CA ASP A 10 -2.62 -11.63 8.20
C ASP A 10 -1.96 -13.00 8.35
N LEU A 11 -2.10 -13.62 9.52
CA LEU A 11 -1.62 -14.97 9.79
C LEU A 11 -2.68 -16.04 9.48
N ASN A 12 -3.91 -15.64 9.14
CA ASN A 12 -4.98 -16.57 8.81
C ASN A 12 -4.98 -16.90 7.31
N PRO A 13 -4.63 -18.14 6.92
CA PRO A 13 -4.50 -18.50 5.51
C PRO A 13 -5.82 -18.41 4.73
N ILE A 14 -6.97 -18.54 5.39
CA ILE A 14 -8.29 -18.39 4.75
C ILE A 14 -8.54 -16.92 4.43
N ALA A 15 -8.28 -16.03 5.39
CA ALA A 15 -8.49 -14.59 5.22
C ALA A 15 -7.55 -14.01 4.15
N VAL A 16 -6.26 -14.35 4.20
CA VAL A 16 -5.24 -13.94 3.21
C VAL A 16 -5.63 -14.42 1.81
N LYS A 17 -6.02 -15.69 1.66
CA LYS A 17 -6.47 -16.24 0.36
C LYS A 17 -7.68 -15.50 -0.17
N LEU A 18 -8.70 -15.27 0.67
CA LEU A 18 -9.90 -14.54 0.25
C LEU A 18 -9.55 -13.11 -0.18
N LEU A 19 -8.70 -12.41 0.58
CA LEU A 19 -8.30 -11.04 0.25
C LEU A 19 -7.58 -11.01 -1.10
N ALA A 20 -6.59 -11.89 -1.30
CA ALA A 20 -5.87 -12.02 -2.57
C ALA A 20 -6.82 -12.23 -3.76
N GLN A 21 -7.83 -13.10 -3.60
CA GLN A 21 -8.84 -13.35 -4.63
C GLN A 21 -9.76 -12.15 -4.89
N LYS A 22 -10.13 -11.36 -3.87
CA LYS A 22 -10.92 -10.13 -4.05
C LYS A 22 -10.09 -9.06 -4.77
N VAL A 23 -8.81 -8.91 -4.42
CA VAL A 23 -7.87 -8.01 -5.10
C VAL A 23 -7.70 -8.42 -6.56
N ALA A 24 -7.48 -9.72 -6.83
CA ALA A 24 -7.40 -10.25 -8.19
C ALA A 24 -8.67 -9.96 -9.00
N LYS A 25 -9.84 -10.22 -8.40
CA LYS A 25 -11.14 -9.93 -9.01
C LYS A 25 -11.29 -8.44 -9.32
N MET A 26 -10.89 -7.56 -8.42
CA MET A 26 -10.91 -6.11 -8.63
C MET A 26 -9.97 -5.70 -9.77
N HIS A 27 -8.71 -6.14 -9.73
CA HIS A 27 -7.71 -5.86 -10.76
C HIS A 27 -8.10 -6.37 -12.16
N SER A 28 -8.94 -7.42 -12.22
CA SER A 28 -9.49 -7.94 -13.49
C SER A 28 -10.59 -7.08 -14.11
N LYS A 29 -11.15 -6.10 -13.38
CA LYS A 29 -12.30 -5.32 -13.85
C LYS A 29 -11.90 -4.20 -14.77
N TYR A 30 -12.67 -4.07 -15.85
CA TYR A 30 -12.78 -2.84 -16.60
C TYR A 30 -13.75 -1.88 -15.88
N ILE A 31 -13.22 -0.78 -15.37
CA ILE A 31 -14.00 0.33 -14.82
C ILE A 31 -14.01 1.49 -15.84
N PRO A 32 -15.18 2.05 -16.23
CA PRO A 32 -15.31 3.08 -17.26
C PRO A 32 -14.93 4.48 -16.76
N ILE A 33 -13.71 4.63 -16.23
CA ILE A 33 -13.11 5.90 -15.82
C ILE A 33 -11.87 6.19 -16.67
N ALA A 34 -11.33 7.41 -16.53
CA ALA A 34 -10.14 7.85 -17.27
C ALA A 34 -8.93 6.94 -17.02
N ARG A 35 -8.19 6.62 -18.08
CA ARG A 35 -7.02 5.72 -18.05
C ARG A 35 -5.71 6.42 -17.71
N ASN A 36 -5.72 7.74 -17.57
CA ASN A 36 -4.54 8.50 -17.19
C ASN A 36 -4.31 8.55 -15.67
N GLY A 37 -4.97 7.68 -14.90
CA GLY A 37 -4.79 7.58 -13.45
C GLY A 37 -3.33 7.36 -13.07
N THR A 38 -2.65 6.42 -13.74
CA THR A 38 -1.26 6.07 -13.43
C THR A 38 -0.33 7.26 -13.66
N GLN A 39 -0.45 7.92 -14.82
CA GLN A 39 0.32 9.12 -15.14
C GLN A 39 0.06 10.25 -14.12
N LYS A 40 -1.20 10.48 -13.75
CA LYS A 40 -1.56 11.51 -12.76
C LYS A 40 -0.99 11.22 -11.38
N THR A 41 -1.13 9.99 -10.90
CA THR A 41 -0.60 9.58 -9.59
C THR A 41 0.91 9.69 -9.56
N LEU A 42 1.61 9.22 -10.60
CA LEU A 42 3.07 9.36 -10.70
C LEU A 42 3.50 10.83 -10.73
N LYS A 43 2.77 11.70 -11.42
CA LYS A 43 3.04 13.13 -11.39
C LYS A 43 2.86 13.71 -9.98
N ILE A 44 1.72 13.44 -9.34
CA ILE A 44 1.42 13.95 -7.99
C ILE A 44 2.51 13.52 -7.01
N VAL A 45 2.83 12.22 -6.99
CA VAL A 45 3.79 11.65 -6.04
C VAL A 45 5.22 12.11 -6.33
N PHE A 46 5.68 12.11 -7.57
CA PHE A 46 7.11 12.36 -7.86
C PHE A 46 7.44 13.80 -8.27
N GLU A 47 6.44 14.64 -8.58
CA GLU A 47 6.66 16.04 -8.98
C GLU A 47 5.98 17.02 -8.03
N ASP A 48 4.70 16.81 -7.69
CA ASP A 48 3.93 17.81 -6.94
C ASP A 48 4.16 17.73 -5.42
N TRP A 49 4.35 16.53 -4.85
CA TRP A 49 4.56 16.33 -3.40
C TRP A 49 6.01 16.51 -2.97
N PHE A 50 6.96 16.21 -3.86
CA PHE A 50 8.40 16.21 -3.57
C PHE A 50 9.15 17.28 -4.38
N ASP A 51 8.50 18.42 -4.63
CA ASP A 51 9.21 19.58 -5.15
C ASP A 51 10.24 20.11 -4.12
N SER A 52 11.29 20.75 -4.60
CA SER A 52 12.40 21.22 -3.77
C SER A 52 11.98 22.20 -2.67
N HIS A 53 10.95 23.01 -2.90
CA HIS A 53 10.46 23.97 -1.92
C HIS A 53 9.71 23.25 -0.79
N ARG A 54 8.91 22.24 -1.10
CA ARG A 54 8.24 21.39 -0.10
C ARG A 54 9.25 20.61 0.73
N ILE A 55 10.25 20.00 0.09
CA ILE A 55 11.32 19.27 0.80
C ILE A 55 12.02 20.19 1.80
N GLU A 56 12.36 21.41 1.39
CA GLU A 56 13.01 22.36 2.30
C GLU A 56 12.06 22.83 3.41
N SER A 57 10.78 23.04 3.10
CA SER A 57 9.77 23.32 4.11
C SER A 57 9.62 22.18 5.14
N TYR A 58 9.70 20.93 4.71
CA TYR A 58 9.67 19.76 5.60
C TYR A 58 10.90 19.73 6.51
N ARG A 59 12.09 19.95 5.95
CA ARG A 59 13.36 20.04 6.70
C ARG A 59 13.39 21.16 7.73
N GLN A 60 12.73 22.28 7.46
CA GLN A 60 12.72 23.42 8.38
C GLN A 60 11.49 23.45 9.31
N GLY A 61 10.51 22.57 9.07
CA GLY A 61 9.20 22.58 9.72
C GLY A 61 9.01 21.51 10.79
N ILE A 62 7.78 20.97 10.84
CA ILE A 62 7.34 20.03 11.89
C ILE A 62 8.16 18.73 11.85
N ILE A 63 8.55 18.28 10.65
CA ILE A 63 9.29 17.03 10.45
C ILE A 63 10.68 17.09 11.12
N ARG A 64 11.32 18.26 11.17
CA ARG A 64 12.62 18.42 11.84
C ARG A 64 12.60 17.97 13.29
N LYS A 65 11.56 18.35 14.04
CA LYS A 65 11.41 17.98 15.46
C LYS A 65 11.28 16.48 15.63
N GLU A 66 10.55 15.82 14.72
CA GLU A 66 10.40 14.36 14.79
C GLU A 66 11.70 13.65 14.36
N ILE A 67 12.42 14.15 13.36
CA ILE A 67 13.74 13.63 12.97
C ILE A 67 14.73 13.69 14.12
N GLU A 68 14.83 14.84 14.80
CA GLU A 68 15.72 15.03 15.97
C GLU A 68 15.29 14.12 17.13
N LYS A 69 13.98 13.97 17.38
CA LYS A 69 13.43 13.07 18.41
C LYS A 69 13.74 11.60 18.12
N GLN A 70 13.63 11.17 16.87
CA GLN A 70 13.89 9.80 16.43
C GLN A 70 15.37 9.51 16.15
N LYS A 71 16.25 10.52 16.26
CA LYS A 71 17.70 10.42 15.97
C LYS A 71 17.98 9.92 14.55
N CYS A 72 17.28 10.52 13.60
CA CYS A 72 17.38 10.19 12.17
C CYS A 72 18.01 11.34 11.37
N GLU A 73 18.98 12.05 11.95
CA GLU A 73 19.56 13.28 11.38
C GLU A 73 20.14 13.06 9.98
N THR A 74 20.55 11.84 9.64
CA THR A 74 21.00 11.47 8.30
C THR A 74 19.95 11.70 7.21
N LEU A 75 18.64 11.66 7.55
CA LEU A 75 17.56 12.02 6.61
C LEU A 75 17.66 13.49 6.18
N MET A 76 18.21 14.37 7.01
CA MET A 76 18.38 15.79 6.65
C MET A 76 19.45 15.99 5.59
N GLU A 77 20.41 15.08 5.51
CA GLU A 77 21.55 15.12 4.58
C GLU A 77 21.24 14.44 3.25
N MET A 78 20.19 13.61 3.19
CA MET A 78 19.79 12.88 1.98
C MET A 78 19.28 13.83 0.89
N ASP A 79 19.73 13.64 -0.34
CA ASP A 79 19.16 14.32 -1.51
C ASP A 79 17.83 13.67 -1.92
N PHE A 80 16.75 14.08 -1.27
CA PHE A 80 15.40 13.57 -1.54
C PHE A 80 14.97 13.75 -3.01
N VAL A 81 15.46 14.78 -3.71
CA VAL A 81 15.13 14.99 -5.13
C VAL A 81 15.77 13.88 -5.97
N ALA A 82 17.06 13.60 -5.72
CA ALA A 82 17.76 12.50 -6.40
C ALA A 82 17.17 11.12 -6.05
N GLU A 83 16.85 10.88 -4.77
CA GLU A 83 16.23 9.63 -4.32
C GLU A 83 14.86 9.42 -4.97
N MET A 84 14.00 10.44 -5.01
CA MET A 84 12.69 10.35 -5.67
C MET A 84 12.81 10.16 -7.17
N ALA A 85 13.80 10.78 -7.82
CA ALA A 85 14.09 10.53 -9.23
C ALA A 85 14.54 9.08 -9.48
N TRP A 86 15.36 8.52 -8.58
CA TRP A 86 15.77 7.12 -8.64
C TRP A 86 14.60 6.16 -8.45
N VAL A 87 13.75 6.38 -7.44
CA VAL A 87 12.53 5.58 -7.20
C VAL A 87 11.61 5.65 -8.40
N ARG A 88 11.34 6.85 -8.96
CA ARG A 88 10.50 7.00 -10.16
C ARG A 88 11.03 6.15 -11.31
N LYS A 89 12.34 6.18 -11.55
CA LYS A 89 12.99 5.40 -12.60
C LYS A 89 12.80 3.89 -12.37
N ALA A 90 12.98 3.42 -11.14
CA ALA A 90 12.77 2.03 -10.79
C ALA A 90 11.31 1.59 -11.00
N VAL A 91 10.34 2.36 -10.50
CA VAL A 91 8.91 2.09 -10.63
C VAL A 91 8.48 1.99 -12.09
N VAL A 92 8.90 2.93 -12.94
CA VAL A 92 8.59 2.90 -14.38
C VAL A 92 9.27 1.72 -15.09
N HIS A 93 10.47 1.33 -14.66
CA HIS A 93 11.21 0.22 -15.26
C HIS A 93 10.58 -1.16 -14.97
N LEU A 94 9.86 -1.31 -13.86
CA LEU A 94 9.19 -2.57 -13.51
C LEU A 94 8.13 -3.00 -14.53
N LYS A 95 7.61 -2.06 -15.34
CA LYS A 95 6.54 -2.33 -16.34
C LYS A 95 5.39 -3.13 -15.75
N SER A 96 5.03 -2.83 -14.51
CA SER A 96 3.96 -3.51 -13.80
C SER A 96 2.64 -3.30 -14.55
N PRO A 97 1.75 -4.30 -14.64
CA PRO A 97 0.46 -4.13 -15.29
C PRO A 97 -0.36 -3.01 -14.64
N GLU A 98 -0.89 -2.10 -15.47
CA GLU A 98 -1.88 -1.12 -15.06
C GLU A 98 -3.26 -1.79 -14.92
N VAL A 99 -3.86 -1.64 -13.75
CA VAL A 99 -5.15 -2.24 -13.37
C VAL A 99 -6.01 -1.21 -12.65
N PHE A 100 -7.32 -1.47 -12.53
CA PHE A 100 -8.11 -0.72 -11.56
C PHE A 100 -7.67 -1.16 -10.15
N SER A 101 -7.09 -0.23 -9.40
CA SER A 101 -6.42 -0.45 -8.11
C SER A 101 -7.11 0.37 -7.03
N HIS A 102 -7.06 -0.11 -5.79
CA HIS A 102 -7.60 0.59 -4.62
C HIS A 102 -6.79 1.85 -4.30
N ASN A 103 -5.45 1.75 -4.41
CA ASN A 103 -4.42 2.75 -4.09
C ASN A 103 -4.31 3.12 -2.60
N ASP A 104 -4.96 2.37 -1.72
CA ASP A 104 -4.88 2.55 -0.25
C ASP A 104 -5.30 1.25 0.45
N LEU A 105 -4.70 0.11 0.07
CA LEU A 105 -5.13 -1.21 0.54
C LEU A 105 -4.58 -1.52 1.96
N ASN A 106 -4.82 -0.61 2.90
CA ASN A 106 -4.44 -0.77 4.30
C ASN A 106 -5.50 -1.59 5.08
N ARG A 107 -5.13 -2.12 6.25
CA ARG A 107 -6.00 -2.99 7.08
C ARG A 107 -7.34 -2.33 7.46
N ARG A 108 -7.39 -1.01 7.61
CA ARG A 108 -8.62 -0.28 7.96
C ARG A 108 -9.62 -0.21 6.80
N ASN A 109 -9.16 -0.44 5.58
CA ASN A 109 -10.01 -0.49 4.38
C ASN A 109 -10.45 -1.92 4.04
N ILE A 110 -10.23 -2.87 4.96
CA ILE A 110 -10.62 -4.26 4.82
C ILE A 110 -11.52 -4.65 6.00
N ILE A 111 -12.69 -5.18 5.71
CA ILE A 111 -13.64 -5.69 6.70
C ILE A 111 -13.66 -7.21 6.64
N VAL A 112 -13.52 -7.83 7.80
CA VAL A 112 -13.75 -9.26 8.00
C VAL A 112 -15.15 -9.46 8.55
N ARG A 113 -15.91 -10.36 7.92
CA ARG A 113 -17.19 -10.86 8.43
C ARG A 113 -17.04 -12.32 8.80
N ILE A 114 -17.34 -12.63 10.06
CA ILE A 114 -17.36 -14.00 10.58
C ILE A 114 -18.84 -14.36 10.81
N GLY A 115 -19.34 -15.36 10.09
CA GLY A 115 -20.68 -15.91 10.31
C GLY A 115 -20.77 -16.78 11.58
N ASP A 116 -21.93 -17.38 11.82
CA ASP A 116 -22.21 -18.11 13.07
C ASP A 116 -21.32 -19.36 13.29
N ASN A 117 -20.65 -19.83 12.23
CA ASN A 117 -19.58 -20.83 12.28
C ASN A 117 -18.33 -20.23 11.63
N ASP A 118 -17.13 -20.50 12.17
CA ASP A 118 -15.83 -20.00 11.68
C ASP A 118 -15.53 -20.33 10.19
N HIS A 119 -16.28 -21.26 9.60
CA HIS A 119 -16.24 -21.58 8.17
C HIS A 119 -16.89 -20.52 7.26
N ASN A 120 -17.60 -19.54 7.82
CA ASN A 120 -18.25 -18.46 7.08
C ASN A 120 -17.47 -17.14 7.19
N LEU A 121 -16.14 -17.21 7.03
CA LEU A 121 -15.29 -16.03 6.93
C LEU A 121 -15.39 -15.43 5.52
N ASP A 122 -15.63 -14.12 5.44
CA ASP A 122 -15.60 -13.35 4.20
C ASP A 122 -14.86 -12.05 4.42
N VAL A 123 -14.29 -11.49 3.35
CA VAL A 123 -13.55 -10.24 3.37
C VAL A 123 -14.10 -9.27 2.33
N PHE A 124 -14.15 -8.01 2.71
CA PHE A 124 -14.66 -6.91 1.90
C PHE A 124 -13.62 -5.79 1.87
N ILE A 125 -13.32 -5.31 0.67
CA ILE A 125 -12.53 -4.10 0.45
C ILE A 125 -13.52 -2.94 0.38
N ILE A 126 -13.25 -1.86 1.10
CA ILE A 126 -14.10 -0.67 1.22
C ILE A 126 -13.26 0.60 1.07
N ASP A 127 -13.92 1.76 0.97
CA ASP A 127 -13.25 3.08 0.93
C ASP A 127 -12.39 3.34 -0.33
N PHE A 128 -13.08 3.44 -1.48
CA PHE A 128 -12.47 3.57 -2.80
C PHE A 128 -12.12 5.03 -3.20
N ASP A 129 -11.95 5.92 -2.23
CA ASP A 129 -11.80 7.37 -2.50
C ASP A 129 -10.52 7.70 -3.28
N TRP A 130 -9.48 6.87 -3.16
CA TRP A 130 -8.22 7.00 -3.91
C TRP A 130 -8.14 6.08 -5.15
N SER A 131 -9.17 5.30 -5.42
CA SER A 131 -9.11 4.25 -6.43
C SER A 131 -9.05 4.78 -7.86
N GLY A 132 -8.29 4.08 -8.70
CA GLY A 132 -8.04 4.49 -10.08
C GLY A 132 -7.12 3.52 -10.81
N TYR A 133 -6.81 3.81 -12.08
CA TYR A 133 -5.83 3.01 -12.81
C TYR A 133 -4.43 3.24 -12.26
N MET A 134 -3.78 2.18 -11.78
CA MET A 134 -2.43 2.22 -11.23
C MET A 134 -1.73 0.88 -11.44
N TYR A 135 -0.42 0.84 -11.21
CA TYR A 135 0.32 -0.42 -11.21
C TYR A 135 -0.18 -1.36 -10.12
N ARG A 136 -0.52 -2.61 -10.47
CA ARG A 136 -1.05 -3.62 -9.52
C ARG A 136 -0.15 -3.84 -8.29
N GLY A 137 1.14 -3.57 -8.44
CA GLY A 137 2.13 -3.71 -7.38
C GLY A 137 1.93 -2.70 -6.24
N LEU A 138 1.20 -1.60 -6.48
CA LEU A 138 0.90 -0.62 -5.44
C LEU A 138 -0.02 -1.23 -4.38
N ASP A 139 -1.19 -1.75 -4.74
CA ASP A 139 -2.10 -2.40 -3.79
C ASP A 139 -1.44 -3.56 -3.03
N ILE A 140 -0.67 -4.39 -3.74
CA ILE A 140 0.02 -5.53 -3.13
C ILE A 140 1.10 -5.05 -2.15
N GLY A 141 1.88 -4.03 -2.53
CA GLY A 141 2.89 -3.42 -1.68
C GLY A 141 2.29 -2.72 -0.46
N ASP A 142 1.19 -1.99 -0.65
CA ASP A 142 0.44 -1.32 0.42
C ASP A 142 -0.09 -2.33 1.43
N TYR A 143 -0.62 -3.46 0.96
CA TYR A 143 -1.04 -4.53 1.87
C TYR A 143 0.15 -5.07 2.69
N PHE A 144 1.27 -5.42 2.04
CA PHE A 144 2.42 -6.00 2.73
C PHE A 144 3.10 -5.02 3.70
N ILE A 145 3.28 -3.75 3.33
CA ILE A 145 3.90 -2.76 4.22
C ILE A 145 3.02 -2.48 5.44
N ASN A 146 1.70 -2.63 5.31
CA ASN A 146 0.79 -2.49 6.45
C ASN A 146 0.94 -3.60 7.48
N TRP A 147 1.63 -4.71 7.18
CA TRP A 147 1.97 -5.69 8.21
C TRP A 147 2.84 -5.10 9.31
N CYS A 148 3.73 -4.18 8.93
CA CYS A 148 4.64 -3.48 9.81
C CYS A 148 3.99 -2.36 10.64
N GLN A 149 2.72 -2.05 10.39
CA GLN A 149 2.04 -0.98 11.11
C GLN A 149 1.71 -1.40 12.54
N THR A 150 2.21 -0.63 13.50
CA THR A 150 1.91 -0.77 14.94
C THR A 150 1.42 0.58 15.48
N GLY A 151 0.11 0.69 15.72
CA GLY A 151 -0.49 1.98 16.10
C GLY A 151 -0.39 3.00 14.96
N THR A 152 0.30 4.12 15.20
CA THR A 152 0.56 5.16 14.19
C THR A 152 1.88 4.98 13.45
N ASP A 153 2.71 4.02 13.88
CA ASP A 153 4.10 3.91 13.44
C ASP A 153 4.27 2.73 12.48
N PHE A 154 5.22 2.86 11.53
CA PHE A 154 5.68 1.79 10.67
C PHE A 154 7.07 1.35 11.14
N GLY A 155 7.18 0.10 11.60
CA GLY A 155 8.45 -0.48 12.02
C GLY A 155 9.12 -1.32 10.94
N ALA A 156 10.30 -1.84 11.23
CA ALA A 156 10.92 -2.93 10.43
C ALA A 156 10.41 -4.32 10.85
N ASN A 157 9.63 -4.39 11.93
CA ASN A 157 9.13 -5.64 12.48
C ASN A 157 7.88 -6.08 11.74
N ASN A 158 7.67 -7.40 11.67
CA ASN A 158 6.47 -8.04 11.12
C ASN A 158 6.26 -7.89 9.61
N PHE A 159 7.25 -7.41 8.83
CA PHE A 159 7.18 -7.51 7.37
C PHE A 159 6.98 -8.97 6.97
N PRO A 160 6.06 -9.30 6.04
CA PRO A 160 5.78 -10.68 5.68
C PRO A 160 7.04 -11.36 5.12
N THR A 161 7.26 -12.59 5.54
CA THR A 161 8.33 -13.44 4.97
C THR A 161 8.01 -13.84 3.53
N ASP A 162 9.02 -14.26 2.76
CA ASP A 162 8.82 -14.71 1.38
C ASP A 162 7.71 -15.78 1.25
N PRO A 163 7.63 -16.84 2.11
CA PRO A 163 6.53 -17.79 2.06
C PRO A 163 5.14 -17.17 2.28
N GLN A 164 5.03 -16.14 3.14
CA GLN A 164 3.76 -15.45 3.38
C GLN A 164 3.36 -14.59 2.18
N MET A 165 4.33 -13.87 1.59
CA MET A 165 4.10 -13.12 0.36
C MET A 165 3.73 -14.04 -0.81
N TYR A 166 4.42 -15.18 -0.96
CA TYR A 166 4.08 -16.18 -1.99
C TYR A 166 2.69 -16.76 -1.80
N ALA A 167 2.27 -17.08 -0.57
CA ALA A 167 0.91 -17.55 -0.33
C ALA A 167 -0.18 -16.57 -0.80
N PHE A 168 0.04 -15.26 -0.60
CA PHE A 168 -0.86 -14.23 -1.14
C PHE A 168 -0.78 -14.16 -2.67
N ILE A 169 0.43 -14.11 -3.23
CA ILE A 169 0.65 -13.98 -4.69
C ILE A 169 0.07 -15.18 -5.44
N ASP A 170 0.28 -16.40 -4.95
CA ASP A 170 -0.24 -17.63 -5.54
C ASP A 170 -1.77 -17.62 -5.56
N ALA A 171 -2.40 -17.18 -4.46
CA ALA A 171 -3.86 -17.03 -4.40
C ALA A 171 -4.39 -15.89 -5.30
N TYR A 172 -3.57 -14.87 -5.56
CA TYR A 172 -3.91 -13.74 -6.44
C TYR A 172 -3.84 -14.11 -7.92
N ILE A 173 -2.90 -14.98 -8.33
CA ILE A 173 -2.72 -15.38 -9.74
C ILE A 173 -3.50 -16.64 -10.15
N ALA A 174 -4.05 -17.38 -9.19
CA ALA A 174 -4.83 -18.61 -9.42
C ALA A 174 -6.16 -18.35 -10.15
#